data_AF-A0A965CZG1-F1
#
_entry.id   AF-A0A965CZG1-F1
#
_cell.length_a   1.000
_cell.length_b   1.000
_cell.length_c   1.000
_cell.angle_alpha   90.00
_cell.angle_beta   90.00
_cell.angle_gamma   90.00
#
_symmetry.space_group_name_H-M   'P 1'
#
loop_
_entity.id
_entity.type
_entity.pdbx_description
1 polymer ?
#
loop_
_entity_poly.entity_id
_entity_poly.type
_entity_poly.pdbx_seq_one_letter_code
_entity_poly.pdbx_strand_id
1 'polypeptide(L)'
;MRFTVFEDQREQLPAIRSAGGFTVEGDAQHLISKKTGFAAVERICDSTAEALQDAQVVLIEVDMHQLEKRFSAMIPEFARGAVVHVQSHGYWPAARLTPLLRKAGREDVLVTEAPAP
;
A
#
# COMPACT_ATOMS: atom_id res chain seq x y z
N MET A 1 -3.68 7.47 10.02
CA MET A 1 -3.38 6.65 8.83
C MET A 1 -3.92 7.34 7.58
N ARG A 2 -3.10 7.43 6.52
CA ARG A 2 -3.53 7.96 5.22
C ARG A 2 -3.84 6.81 4.27
N PHE A 3 -4.91 6.94 3.50
CA PHE A 3 -5.36 5.92 2.56
C PHE A 3 -5.66 6.56 1.21
N THR A 4 -5.31 5.87 0.14
CA THR A 4 -5.80 6.16 -1.21
C THR A 4 -5.96 4.83 -1.94
N VAL A 5 -6.72 4.86 -3.01
CA VAL A 5 -6.69 3.84 -4.05
C VAL A 5 -5.80 4.31 -5.19
N PHE A 6 -5.49 3.42 -6.13
CA PHE A 6 -4.79 3.82 -7.35
C PHE A 6 -5.74 4.54 -8.32
N GLU A 7 -5.17 5.26 -9.29
CA GLU A 7 -5.94 6.14 -10.20
C GLU A 7 -7.09 5.43 -10.92
N ASP A 8 -6.88 4.18 -11.35
CA ASP A 8 -7.90 3.37 -12.03
C ASP A 8 -9.06 2.92 -11.12
N GLN A 9 -8.92 3.12 -9.82
CA GLN A 9 -9.90 2.77 -8.79
C GLN A 9 -10.52 4.01 -8.14
N ARG A 10 -10.20 5.22 -8.61
CA ARG A 10 -10.58 6.50 -8.00
C ARG A 10 -12.10 6.64 -7.77
N GLU A 11 -12.91 6.01 -8.62
CA GLU A 11 -14.38 5.98 -8.49
C GLU A 11 -14.87 5.35 -7.17
N GLN A 12 -14.02 4.60 -6.46
CA GLN A 12 -14.34 4.00 -5.15
C GLN A 12 -14.17 4.99 -3.99
N LEU A 13 -13.38 6.06 -4.14
CA LEU A 13 -13.09 7.02 -3.07
C LEU A 13 -14.33 7.69 -2.46
N PRO A 14 -15.36 8.10 -3.22
CA PRO A 14 -16.55 8.72 -2.64
C PRO A 14 -17.28 7.83 -1.64
N ALA A 15 -17.40 6.54 -1.93
CA ALA A 15 -18.05 5.58 -1.03
C ALA A 15 -17.24 5.40 0.27
N ILE A 16 -15.92 5.26 0.15
CA ILE A 16 -15.01 5.12 1.30
C ILE A 16 -15.02 6.39 2.16
N ARG A 17 -15.06 7.56 1.53
CA ARG A 17 -15.12 8.87 2.22
C ARG A 17 -16.44 9.08 2.95
N SER A 18 -17.56 8.69 2.34
CA SER A 18 -18.87 8.72 2.97
C SER A 18 -18.92 7.81 4.20
N ALA A 19 -18.30 6.62 4.12
CA ALA A 19 -18.21 5.69 5.24
C ALA A 19 -17.19 6.12 6.33
N GLY A 20 -16.18 6.91 5.98
CA GLY A 20 -15.07 7.29 6.88
C GLY A 20 -14.06 6.17 7.13
N GLY A 21 -14.07 5.10 6.33
CA GLY A 21 -13.25 3.91 6.52
C GLY A 21 -13.83 2.67 5.86
N PHE A 22 -13.47 1.48 6.37
CA PHE A 22 -13.90 0.20 5.82
C PHE A 22 -14.45 -0.73 6.90
N THR A 23 -15.43 -1.54 6.55
CA THR A 23 -15.89 -2.64 7.39
C THR A 23 -15.14 -3.91 7.01
N VAL A 24 -14.49 -4.52 8.00
CA VAL A 24 -13.90 -5.86 7.89
C VAL A 24 -14.96 -6.87 8.34
N GLU A 25 -15.42 -7.68 7.40
CA GLU A 25 -16.45 -8.71 7.61
C GLU A 25 -15.85 -10.13 7.53
N GLY A 26 -16.61 -11.13 8.01
CA GLY A 26 -16.23 -12.55 8.00
C GLY A 26 -16.19 -13.19 9.39
N ASP A 27 -15.69 -14.43 9.45
CA ASP A 27 -15.47 -15.13 10.73
C ASP A 27 -14.13 -14.72 11.33
N ALA A 28 -14.19 -13.98 12.45
CA ALA A 28 -13.02 -13.54 13.18
C ALA A 28 -12.06 -14.69 13.54
N GLN A 29 -12.56 -15.91 13.79
CA GLN A 29 -11.71 -17.05 14.12
C GLN A 29 -10.80 -17.47 12.97
N HIS A 30 -11.16 -17.14 11.73
CA HIS A 30 -10.35 -17.42 10.54
C HIS A 30 -9.43 -16.27 10.14
N LEU A 31 -9.53 -15.10 10.79
CA LEU A 31 -8.63 -13.98 10.56
C LEU A 31 -7.36 -14.12 11.40
N ILE A 32 -6.22 -13.61 10.91
CA ILE A 32 -4.97 -13.56 11.69
C ILE A 32 -5.11 -12.62 12.89
N SER A 33 -5.76 -11.47 12.69
CA SER A 33 -5.98 -10.47 13.74
C SER A 33 -7.01 -10.89 14.80
N LYS A 34 -7.83 -11.91 14.50
CA LYS A 34 -9.03 -12.27 15.27
C LYS A 34 -10.03 -11.12 15.45
N LYS A 35 -10.04 -10.14 14.55
CA LYS A 35 -10.85 -8.91 14.65
C LYS A 35 -11.64 -8.65 13.37
N THR A 36 -12.91 -8.33 13.55
CA THR A 36 -13.82 -7.78 12.54
C THR A 36 -14.35 -6.42 13.03
N GLY A 37 -15.11 -5.73 12.18
CA GLY A 37 -15.75 -4.46 12.51
C GLY A 37 -15.21 -3.30 11.67
N PHE A 38 -15.46 -2.08 12.14
CA PHE A 38 -15.14 -0.88 11.39
C PHE A 38 -13.72 -0.38 11.64
N ALA A 39 -12.94 -0.23 10.57
CA ALA A 39 -11.62 0.37 10.56
C ALA A 39 -11.73 1.81 10.04
N ALA A 40 -11.70 2.77 10.97
CA ALA A 40 -11.72 4.19 10.64
C ALA A 40 -10.41 4.62 9.95
N VAL A 41 -10.54 5.47 8.94
CA VAL A 41 -9.41 6.06 8.22
C VAL A 41 -9.36 7.54 8.55
N GLU A 42 -8.23 7.98 9.10
CA GLU A 42 -8.04 9.37 9.52
C GLU A 42 -8.07 10.35 8.33
N ARG A 43 -7.45 9.96 7.21
CA ARG A 43 -7.42 10.79 5.99
C ARG A 43 -7.48 9.91 4.74
N ILE A 44 -8.46 10.21 3.90
CA ILE A 44 -8.61 9.62 2.57
C ILE A 44 -8.11 10.64 1.56
N CYS A 45 -7.02 10.29 0.89
CA CYS A 45 -6.31 11.12 -0.08
C CYS A 45 -6.86 10.88 -1.49
N ASP A 46 -6.68 11.86 -2.37
CA ASP A 46 -7.15 11.80 -3.76
C ASP A 46 -6.07 11.28 -4.73
N SER A 47 -4.86 11.02 -4.25
CA SER A 47 -3.72 10.52 -5.04
C SER A 47 -2.67 9.79 -4.19
N THR A 48 -1.83 9.00 -4.84
CA THR A 48 -0.64 8.38 -4.22
C THR A 48 0.34 9.43 -3.71
N ALA A 49 0.59 10.50 -4.48
CA ALA A 49 1.48 11.59 -4.07
C ALA A 49 1.07 12.21 -2.73
N GLU A 50 -0.22 12.48 -2.54
CA GLU A 50 -0.75 13.02 -1.28
C GLU A 50 -0.64 11.99 -0.14
N ALA A 51 -0.96 10.73 -0.40
CA ALA A 51 -0.87 9.66 0.59
C ALA A 51 0.58 9.39 1.03
N LEU A 52 1.55 9.54 0.14
CA LEU A 52 2.97 9.23 0.35
C LEU A 52 3.78 10.38 0.93
N GLN A 53 3.27 11.61 0.90
CA GLN A 53 3.98 12.80 1.42
C GLN A 53 4.50 12.58 2.85
N ASP A 54 5.82 12.60 3.06
CA ASP A 54 6.45 12.38 4.38
C ASP A 54 6.07 11.03 5.05
N ALA A 55 5.55 10.06 4.29
CA ALA A 55 5.19 8.75 4.82
C ALA A 55 6.45 7.93 5.13
N GLN A 56 6.64 7.60 6.41
CA GLN A 56 7.75 6.76 6.86
C GLN A 56 7.51 5.28 6.61
N VAL A 57 6.24 4.85 6.64
CA VAL A 57 5.81 3.48 6.42
C VAL A 57 4.67 3.47 5.42
N VAL A 58 4.81 2.66 4.37
CA VAL A 58 3.84 2.53 3.28
C VAL A 58 3.44 1.06 3.19
N LEU A 59 2.14 0.79 3.21
CA LEU A 59 1.60 -0.54 2.92
C LEU A 59 1.03 -0.53 1.51
N ILE A 60 1.44 -1.49 0.68
CA ILE A 60 0.94 -1.64 -0.68
C ILE A 60 0.27 -3.00 -0.80
N GLU A 61 -1.00 -2.97 -1.19
CA GLU A 61 -1.80 -4.12 -1.57
C GLU A 61 -2.13 -3.98 -3.06
N VAL A 62 -1.62 -4.90 -3.87
CA VAL A 62 -1.76 -4.81 -5.32
C VAL A 62 -1.61 -6.17 -5.97
N ASP A 63 -2.35 -6.40 -7.05
CA ASP A 63 -2.15 -7.59 -7.88
C ASP A 63 -0.68 -7.72 -8.33
N MET A 64 -0.13 -8.92 -8.19
CA MET A 64 1.29 -9.21 -8.40
C MET A 64 1.76 -8.96 -9.85
N HIS A 65 0.85 -9.03 -10.82
CA HIS A 65 1.14 -8.72 -12.23
C HIS A 65 1.28 -7.20 -12.47
N GLN A 66 0.69 -6.38 -11.59
CA GLN A 66 0.72 -4.93 -11.68
C GLN A 66 1.73 -4.28 -10.75
N LEU A 67 2.34 -5.05 -9.83
CA LEU A 67 3.23 -4.58 -8.79
C LEU A 67 4.35 -3.68 -9.32
N GLU A 68 5.18 -4.15 -10.25
CA GLU A 68 6.32 -3.37 -10.76
C GLU A 68 5.90 -2.08 -11.47
N LYS A 69 4.81 -2.15 -12.25
CA LYS A 69 4.28 -0.98 -12.97
C LYS A 69 3.80 0.09 -12.00
N ARG A 70 2.96 -0.29 -11.03
CA ARG A 70 2.41 0.64 -10.03
C ARG A 70 3.50 1.15 -9.09
N PHE A 71 4.39 0.28 -8.63
CA PHE A 71 5.52 0.68 -7.79
C PHE A 71 6.42 1.69 -8.48
N SER A 72 6.79 1.45 -9.76
CA SER A 72 7.63 2.37 -10.52
C SER A 72 7.07 3.80 -10.60
N ALA A 73 5.74 3.93 -10.71
CA ALA A 73 5.07 5.24 -10.73
C ALA A 73 5.16 5.97 -9.39
N MET A 74 5.21 5.25 -8.27
CA MET A 74 5.28 5.82 -6.92
C MET A 74 6.71 6.16 -6.47
N ILE A 75 7.75 5.64 -7.14
CA ILE A 75 9.16 5.86 -6.73
C ILE A 75 9.51 7.34 -6.49
N PRO A 76 9.08 8.29 -7.34
CA PRO A 76 9.38 9.71 -7.12
C PRO A 76 8.68 10.31 -5.89
N GLU A 77 7.60 9.68 -5.42
CA GLU A 77 6.72 10.19 -4.38
C GLU A 77 7.13 9.73 -2.97
N PHE A 78 7.95 8.68 -2.86
CA PHE A 78 8.38 8.17 -1.56
C PHE A 78 9.22 9.19 -0.80
N ALA A 79 8.89 9.39 0.48
CA ALA A 79 9.72 10.15 1.40
C ALA A 79 11.12 9.52 1.54
N ARG A 80 12.09 10.33 1.94
CA ARG A 80 13.45 9.84 2.19
C ARG A 80 13.45 8.83 3.34
N GLY A 81 14.06 7.67 3.13
CA GLY A 81 14.13 6.65 4.19
C GLY A 81 12.85 5.85 4.42
N ALA A 82 11.85 5.98 3.53
CA ALA A 82 10.57 5.29 3.68
C ALA A 82 10.75 3.76 3.66
N VAL A 83 9.93 3.06 4.47
CA VAL A 83 9.80 1.60 4.45
C VAL A 83 8.51 1.24 3.74
N VAL A 84 8.63 0.51 2.64
CA VAL A 84 7.51 0.04 1.84
C VAL A 84 7.30 -1.45 2.09
N HIS A 85 6.13 -1.81 2.60
CA HIS A 85 5.74 -3.19 2.87
C HIS A 85 4.71 -3.65 1.85
N VAL A 86 5.06 -4.68 1.08
CA VAL A 86 4.16 -5.32 0.12
C VAL A 86 3.36 -6.40 0.84
N GLN A 87 2.04 -6.17 0.98
CA GLN A 87 1.12 -7.11 1.63
C GLN A 87 0.74 -8.29 0.74
N SER A 88 0.88 -8.14 -0.58
CA SER A 88 0.47 -9.17 -1.53
C SER A 88 1.48 -10.31 -1.61
N HIS A 89 0.97 -11.54 -1.46
CA HIS A 89 1.76 -12.76 -1.60
C HIS A 89 2.17 -12.99 -3.05
N GLY A 90 3.37 -13.53 -3.26
CA GLY A 90 3.86 -13.90 -4.59
C GLY A 90 5.37 -14.09 -4.65
N TYR A 91 5.90 -14.21 -5.86
CA TYR A 91 7.31 -14.51 -6.08
C TYR A 91 8.21 -13.29 -5.81
N TRP A 92 8.74 -13.25 -4.58
CA TRP A 92 9.77 -12.33 -4.08
C TRP A 92 9.59 -10.84 -4.48
N PRO A 93 8.48 -10.18 -4.08
CA PRO A 93 8.28 -8.74 -4.28
C PRO A 93 9.50 -7.86 -4.02
N ALA A 94 10.17 -8.01 -2.87
CA ALA A 94 11.31 -7.19 -2.50
C ALA A 94 12.49 -7.36 -3.47
N ALA A 95 12.74 -8.59 -3.93
CA ALA A 95 13.79 -8.87 -4.91
C ALA A 95 13.49 -8.25 -6.29
N ARG A 96 12.20 -8.18 -6.68
CA ARG A 96 11.76 -7.56 -7.94
C ARG A 96 11.80 -6.04 -7.91
N LEU A 97 11.49 -5.44 -6.76
CA LEU A 97 11.38 -3.98 -6.60
C LEU A 97 12.71 -3.28 -6.30
N THR A 98 13.63 -3.95 -5.59
CA THR A 98 14.94 -3.38 -5.24
C THR A 98 15.75 -2.89 -6.45
N PRO A 99 15.81 -3.61 -7.59
CA PRO A 99 16.48 -3.12 -8.80
C PRO A 99 15.87 -1.84 -9.36
N LEU A 100 14.55 -1.65 -9.23
CA LEU A 100 13.86 -0.45 -9.72
C LEU A 100 14.25 0.78 -8.89
N LEU A 101 14.34 0.63 -7.56
CA LEU A 101 14.81 1.68 -6.66
C LEU A 101 16.26 2.07 -6.96
N ARG A 102 17.15 1.09 -7.13
CA ARG A 102 18.55 1.34 -7.51
C ARG A 102 18.65 2.11 -8.83
N LYS A 103 17.90 1.69 -9.85
CA LYS A 103 17.86 2.37 -11.16
C LYS A 103 17.39 3.82 -11.04
N ALA A 104 16.51 4.12 -10.08
CA ALA A 104 16.00 5.47 -9.84
C ALA A 104 16.84 6.28 -8.83
N GLY A 105 17.96 5.74 -8.32
CA GLY A 105 18.78 6.41 -7.29
C GLY A 105 18.09 6.53 -5.92
N ARG A 106 17.13 5.65 -5.63
CA ARG A 106 16.32 5.63 -4.39
C ARG A 106 16.68 4.49 -3.45
N GLU A 107 17.97 4.24 -3.27
CA GLU A 107 18.49 3.21 -2.35
C GLU A 107 18.21 3.53 -0.87
N ASP A 108 17.74 4.74 -0.59
CA ASP A 108 17.26 5.16 0.73
C ASP A 108 15.91 4.52 1.11
N VAL A 109 15.14 4.02 0.14
CA VAL A 109 13.84 3.38 0.38
C VAL A 109 14.04 1.88 0.63
N LEU A 110 13.49 1.37 1.73
CA LEU A 110 13.54 -0.05 2.07
C LEU A 110 12.27 -0.76 1.61
N VAL A 111 12.39 -1.91 0.96
CA VAL A 111 11.25 -2.77 0.62
C VAL A 111 11.24 -4.01 1.49
N THR A 112 10.09 -4.31 2.06
CA THR A 112 9.80 -5.54 2.81
C THR A 112 8.56 -6.20 2.24
N GLU A 113 8.36 -7.48 2.54
CA GLU A 113 7.25 -8.28 2.02
C GLU A 113 6.61 -9.11 3.12
N ALA A 114 5.31 -9.39 2.97
CA ALA A 114 4.63 -10.33 3.82
C ALA A 114 5.26 -11.74 3.65
N PRO A 115 5.42 -12.51 4.73
CA PRO A 115 5.91 -13.88 4.63
C PRO A 115 4.94 -14.70 3.77
N ALA A 116 5.47 -15.54 2.88
CA ALA A 116 4.66 -16.54 2.19
C ALA A 116 4.11 -17.55 3.24
N PRO A 117 2.82 -17.92 3.19
CA PRO A 117 2.23 -18.89 4.09
C PRO A 117 2.82 -20.30 3.92
#